data_AF-A0A1J3K548-F1
#
_entry.id   AF-A0A1J3K548-F1
#
_cell.length_a   1.000
_cell.length_b   1.000
_cell.length_c   1.000
_cell.angle_alpha   90.00
_cell.angle_beta   90.00
_cell.angle_gamma   90.00
#
_symmetry.space_group_name_H-M   'P 1'
#
loop_
_entity.id
_entity.type
_entity.pdbx_description
1 polymer ?
#
loop_
_entity_poly.entity_id
_entity_poly.type
_entity_poly.pdbx_seq_one_letter_code
_entity_poly.pdbx_strand_id
1 'polypeptide(L)'
;STEKTSKRRFQSEKVFHGYRYCNRMFTTLKLVLILTMLVALFTLYCSPPLLISENRSSFVNKWRQESTVTTDPRYTSTAEINWNHMSHIVDKYLSGGNKYRRIGFLNLNDNEIIPWKEIINSDSQHIALHLDHAASNITWESLYPEWIDEEEESKVPICPSLPWIQVLGKPRIDLVVAK
;
A
#
# COMPACT_ATOMS: atom_id res chain seq x y z
N SER A 1 57.89 -0.47 -64.01
CA SER A 1 57.08 0.41 -63.14
C SER A 1 55.75 -0.24 -62.71
N THR A 2 55.70 -1.57 -62.55
CA THR A 2 54.47 -2.34 -62.32
C THR A 2 54.30 -2.79 -60.87
N GLU A 3 55.39 -2.80 -60.08
CA GLU A 3 55.37 -3.23 -58.67
C GLU A 3 54.76 -2.18 -57.73
N LYS A 4 54.97 -0.89 -58.01
CA LYS A 4 54.42 0.22 -57.21
C LYS A 4 52.89 0.31 -57.31
N THR A 5 52.31 -0.11 -58.42
CA THR A 5 50.86 -0.09 -58.67
C THR A 5 50.14 -1.23 -57.96
N SER A 6 50.76 -2.41 -57.87
CA SER A 6 50.24 -3.57 -57.13
C SER A 6 50.19 -3.31 -55.63
N LYS A 7 51.28 -2.76 -55.06
CA LYS A 7 51.39 -2.50 -53.62
C LYS A 7 50.38 -1.44 -53.12
N ARG A 8 50.06 -0.42 -53.94
CA ARG A 8 49.01 0.57 -53.63
C ARG A 8 47.60 -0.04 -53.67
N ARG A 9 47.34 -0.95 -54.61
CA ARG A 9 46.03 -1.61 -54.73
C ARG A 9 45.75 -2.51 -53.52
N PHE A 10 46.75 -3.27 -53.07
CA PHE A 10 46.64 -4.15 -51.91
C PHE A 10 46.52 -3.41 -50.57
N GLN A 11 47.17 -2.25 -50.41
CA GLN A 11 46.98 -1.39 -49.23
C GLN A 11 45.60 -0.71 -49.22
N SER A 12 45.12 -0.25 -50.38
CA SER A 12 43.78 0.36 -50.51
C SER A 12 42.67 -0.63 -50.14
N GLU A 13 42.80 -1.90 -50.53
CA GLU A 13 41.80 -2.94 -50.28
C GLU A 13 41.73 -3.35 -48.80
N LYS A 14 42.87 -3.41 -48.10
CA LYS A 14 42.91 -3.65 -46.63
C LYS A 14 42.32 -2.48 -45.83
N VAL A 15 42.59 -1.23 -46.23
CA VAL A 15 42.01 -0.05 -45.60
C VAL A 15 40.50 0.01 -45.85
N PHE A 16 40.04 -0.34 -47.05
CA PHE A 16 38.61 -0.37 -47.39
C PHE A 16 37.86 -1.46 -46.60
N HIS A 17 38.47 -2.65 -46.42
CA HIS A 17 37.91 -3.72 -45.60
C HIS A 17 37.84 -3.36 -44.10
N GLY A 18 38.88 -2.72 -43.56
CA GLY A 18 38.88 -2.22 -42.18
C GLY A 18 37.81 -1.15 -41.96
N TYR A 19 37.63 -0.23 -42.90
CA TYR A 19 36.57 0.79 -42.84
C TYR A 19 35.17 0.17 -42.90
N ARG A 20 34.96 -0.84 -43.76
CA ARG A 20 33.68 -1.54 -43.91
C ARG A 20 33.34 -2.38 -42.67
N TYR A 21 34.34 -2.98 -42.01
CA TYR A 21 34.18 -3.70 -40.75
C TYR A 21 33.89 -2.76 -39.57
N CYS A 22 34.62 -1.66 -39.43
CA CYS A 22 34.37 -0.65 -38.40
C CYS A 22 32.99 0.00 -38.55
N ASN A 23 32.56 0.32 -39.77
CA ASN A 23 31.22 0.88 -39.99
C ASN A 23 30.11 -0.16 -39.73
N ARG A 24 30.36 -1.45 -39.98
CA ARG A 24 29.43 -2.55 -39.65
C ARG A 24 29.34 -2.80 -38.14
N MET A 25 30.45 -2.70 -37.42
CA MET A 25 30.48 -2.80 -35.96
C MET A 25 29.82 -1.58 -35.31
N PHE A 26 30.03 -0.38 -35.86
CA PHE A 26 29.39 0.85 -35.39
C PHE A 26 27.89 0.89 -35.69
N THR A 27 27.47 0.35 -36.85
CA THR A 27 26.04 0.22 -37.19
C THR A 27 25.36 -0.87 -36.36
N THR A 28 26.02 -2.01 -36.09
CA THR A 28 25.47 -3.03 -35.18
C THR A 28 25.40 -2.55 -33.73
N LEU A 29 26.41 -1.83 -33.23
CA LEU A 29 26.38 -1.21 -31.91
C LEU A 29 25.24 -0.18 -31.78
N LYS A 30 25.05 0.66 -32.81
CA LYS A 30 23.93 1.61 -32.87
C LYS A 30 22.58 0.89 -32.85
N LEU A 31 22.43 -0.20 -33.60
CA LEU A 31 21.20 -1.00 -33.61
C LEU A 31 20.95 -1.64 -32.24
N VAL A 32 21.98 -2.18 -31.59
CA VAL A 32 21.86 -2.75 -30.24
C VAL A 32 21.44 -1.68 -29.24
N LEU A 33 22.06 -0.49 -29.26
CA LEU A 33 21.68 0.62 -28.38
C LEU A 33 20.24 1.07 -28.58
N ILE A 34 19.80 1.20 -29.84
CA ILE A 34 18.41 1.54 -30.16
C ILE A 34 17.46 0.45 -29.64
N LEU A 35 17.82 -0.83 -29.82
CA LEU A 35 16.99 -1.95 -29.39
C LEU A 35 16.94 -2.05 -27.86
N THR A 36 18.04 -1.80 -27.14
CA THR A 36 18.05 -1.72 -25.68
C THR A 36 17.25 -0.54 -25.15
N MET A 37 17.28 0.61 -25.83
CA MET A 37 16.46 1.77 -25.47
C MET A 37 14.98 1.53 -25.75
N LEU A 38 14.64 0.86 -26.86
CA LEU A 38 13.26 0.46 -27.17
C LEU A 38 12.75 -0.59 -26.17
N VAL A 39 13.57 -1.56 -25.79
CA VAL A 39 13.22 -2.53 -24.75
C VAL A 39 13.06 -1.82 -23.41
N ALA A 40 13.95 -0.91 -23.02
CA ALA A 40 13.82 -0.13 -21.79
C ALA A 40 12.55 0.74 -21.79
N LEU A 41 12.25 1.40 -22.91
CA LEU A 41 11.06 2.22 -23.09
C LEU A 41 9.80 1.36 -23.09
N PHE A 42 9.82 0.20 -23.76
CA PHE A 42 8.73 -0.77 -23.75
C PHE A 42 8.56 -1.36 -22.35
N THR A 43 9.62 -1.66 -21.61
CA THR A 43 9.53 -2.07 -20.21
C THR A 43 9.03 -0.94 -19.33
N LEU A 44 9.28 0.33 -19.63
CA LEU A 44 8.68 1.46 -18.90
C LEU A 44 7.22 1.69 -19.28
N TYR A 45 6.84 1.41 -20.52
CA TYR A 45 5.48 1.57 -21.06
C TYR A 45 4.58 0.38 -20.73
N CYS A 46 5.16 -0.82 -20.58
CA CYS A 46 4.51 -2.07 -20.17
C CYS A 46 4.76 -2.42 -18.70
N SER A 47 5.65 -1.70 -18.01
CA SER A 47 5.55 -1.63 -16.55
C SER A 47 4.24 -0.92 -16.27
N PRO A 48 3.38 -1.48 -15.39
CA PRO A 48 2.23 -0.72 -14.95
C PRO A 48 2.76 0.58 -14.34
N PRO A 49 2.06 1.71 -14.50
CA PRO A 49 2.38 2.87 -13.69
C PRO A 49 2.41 2.43 -12.22
N LEU A 50 3.31 3.01 -11.42
CA LEU A 50 3.15 3.07 -9.96
C LEU A 50 1.91 3.92 -9.66
N LEU A 51 0.75 3.41 -10.05
CA LEU A 51 -0.57 3.82 -9.70
C LEU A 51 -1.15 2.59 -9.03
N ILE A 52 -1.21 2.69 -7.71
CA ILE A 52 -2.33 2.28 -6.87
C ILE A 52 -3.09 1.11 -7.49
N SER A 53 -2.91 -0.07 -6.89
CA SER A 53 -3.84 -1.18 -7.07
C SER A 53 -5.23 -0.71 -6.60
N GLU A 54 -5.97 -0.07 -7.50
CA GLU A 54 -7.42 0.00 -7.49
C GLU A 54 -7.92 -1.39 -7.89
N ASN A 55 -7.78 -2.34 -6.98
CA ASN A 55 -8.60 -3.53 -6.99
C ASN A 55 -9.32 -3.68 -5.66
N ARG A 56 -9.96 -2.59 -5.22
CA ARG A 56 -10.88 -2.58 -4.08
C ARG A 56 -12.02 -1.56 -4.22
N SER A 57 -12.53 -1.32 -5.43
CA SER A 57 -13.47 -0.21 -5.64
C SER A 57 -14.96 -0.56 -5.58
N SER A 58 -15.39 -1.84 -5.57
CA SER A 58 -16.83 -2.11 -5.39
C SER A 58 -17.31 -1.95 -3.94
N PHE A 59 -16.42 -2.16 -2.96
CA PHE A 59 -16.75 -1.93 -1.55
C PHE A 59 -16.39 -0.53 -1.08
N VAL A 60 -15.21 0.01 -1.41
CA VAL A 60 -14.76 1.32 -0.90
C VAL A 60 -15.62 2.48 -1.43
N ASN A 61 -16.10 2.38 -2.68
CA ASN A 61 -16.89 3.46 -3.28
C ASN A 61 -18.32 3.54 -2.71
N LYS A 62 -18.81 2.47 -2.08
CA LYS A 62 -20.13 2.43 -1.43
C LYS A 62 -20.14 3.17 -0.09
N TRP A 63 -19.02 3.19 0.63
CA TRP A 63 -18.94 3.80 1.97
C TRP A 63 -18.58 5.29 1.94
N ARG A 64 -17.99 5.79 0.85
CA ARG A 64 -17.70 7.22 0.67
C ARG A 64 -18.95 8.10 0.56
N GLN A 65 -20.14 7.52 0.39
CA GLN A 65 -21.36 8.26 0.11
C GLN A 65 -22.30 8.43 1.32
N GLU A 66 -21.98 7.82 2.46
CA GLU A 66 -22.81 7.83 3.69
C GLU A 66 -22.02 8.39 4.90
N SER A 67 -21.38 9.55 4.73
CA SER A 67 -20.68 10.21 5.85
C SER A 67 -20.99 11.71 5.87
N THR A 68 -22.27 12.05 5.90
CA THR A 68 -22.75 13.38 6.29
C THR A 68 -23.10 13.43 7.79
N VAL A 69 -22.42 12.63 8.60
CA VAL A 69 -22.43 12.81 10.06
C VAL A 69 -21.29 13.78 10.36
N THR A 70 -21.65 14.97 10.83
CA THR A 70 -20.69 15.95 11.33
C THR A 70 -19.88 15.31 12.45
N THR A 71 -18.64 14.90 12.18
CA THR A 71 -17.72 14.38 13.18
C THR A 71 -17.49 15.47 14.22
N ASP A 72 -17.89 15.21 15.47
CA ASP A 72 -17.62 16.14 16.57
C ASP A 72 -16.11 16.22 16.79
N PRO A 73 -15.50 17.42 16.65
CA PRO A 73 -14.05 17.60 16.71
C PRO A 73 -13.45 17.26 18.08
N ARG A 74 -14.26 17.07 19.12
CA ARG A 74 -13.78 16.59 20.43
C ARG A 74 -13.36 15.12 20.41
N TYR A 75 -13.87 14.35 19.46
CA TYR A 75 -13.56 12.92 19.31
C TYR A 75 -12.59 12.66 18.16
N THR A 76 -12.03 13.70 17.53
CA THR A 76 -10.95 13.54 16.56
C THR A 76 -9.63 13.43 17.30
N SER A 77 -8.95 12.29 17.12
CA SER A 77 -7.62 12.10 17.67
C SER A 77 -6.61 12.94 16.88
N THR A 78 -6.07 13.98 17.53
CA THR A 78 -4.99 14.82 17.01
C THR A 78 -3.61 14.20 17.23
N ALA A 79 -3.55 13.04 17.90
CA ALA A 79 -2.30 12.35 18.16
C ALA A 79 -1.63 11.90 16.86
N GLU A 80 -0.35 12.24 16.72
CA GLU A 80 0.51 11.74 15.66
C GLU A 80 1.01 10.35 16.04
N ILE A 81 0.87 9.40 15.11
CA ILE A 81 1.28 8.02 15.35
C ILE A 81 2.78 7.88 15.07
N ASN A 82 3.57 7.56 16.09
CA ASN A 82 4.99 7.20 15.91
C ASN A 82 5.12 5.76 15.43
N TRP A 83 5.05 5.57 14.12
CA TRP A 83 5.08 4.25 13.49
C TRP A 83 6.38 3.47 13.72
N ASN A 84 7.52 4.15 13.83
CA ASN A 84 8.79 3.50 14.13
C ASN A 84 8.76 2.85 15.51
N HIS A 85 8.25 3.57 16.51
CA HIS A 85 8.11 3.03 17.86
C HIS A 85 7.13 1.84 17.89
N MET A 86 5.98 1.97 17.21
CA MET A 86 4.98 0.90 17.13
C MET A 86 5.53 -0.34 16.45
N SER A 87 6.30 -0.20 15.38
CA SER A 87 6.92 -1.33 14.68
C SER A 87 7.88 -2.10 15.59
N HIS A 88 8.65 -1.42 16.44
CA HIS A 88 9.54 -2.05 17.39
C HIS A 88 8.76 -2.81 18.49
N ILE A 89 7.61 -2.28 18.92
CA ILE A 89 6.71 -3.01 19.85
C ILE A 89 6.19 -4.29 19.18
N VAL A 90 5.73 -4.19 17.93
CA VAL A 90 5.21 -5.35 17.17
C VAL A 90 6.29 -6.36 16.82
N ASP A 91 7.54 -5.94 16.61
CA ASP A 91 8.62 -6.90 16.43
C ASP A 91 8.98 -7.57 17.77
N LYS A 92 9.19 -6.76 18.82
CA LYS A 92 9.69 -7.25 20.10
C LYS A 92 8.75 -8.20 20.82
N TYR A 93 7.45 -7.90 20.89
CA TYR A 93 6.50 -8.63 21.73
C TYR A 93 5.68 -9.66 20.96
N LEU A 94 5.82 -9.65 19.64
CA LEU A 94 4.80 -10.16 18.74
C LEU A 94 5.48 -11.04 17.63
N SER A 95 6.80 -11.02 17.46
CA SER A 95 7.54 -11.88 16.49
C SER A 95 7.66 -13.39 16.83
N GLY A 96 6.71 -13.95 17.58
CA GLY A 96 6.68 -15.37 17.94
C GLY A 96 5.89 -16.25 16.95
N GLY A 97 6.58 -16.87 15.99
CA GLY A 97 6.15 -18.12 15.33
C GLY A 97 5.05 -18.05 14.26
N ASN A 98 4.21 -17.02 14.24
CA ASN A 98 3.29 -16.74 13.13
C ASN A 98 3.32 -15.24 12.81
N LYS A 99 3.98 -14.90 11.69
CA LYS A 99 3.93 -13.54 11.14
C LYS A 99 2.46 -13.12 10.99
N TYR A 100 2.08 -11.96 11.52
CA TYR A 100 0.74 -11.38 11.40
C TYR A 100 0.32 -11.38 9.94
N ARG A 101 -0.51 -12.34 9.52
CA ARG A 101 -0.87 -12.48 8.11
C ARG A 101 -2.02 -11.56 7.78
N ARG A 102 -2.87 -11.19 8.75
CA ARG A 102 -3.93 -10.21 8.58
C ARG A 102 -3.92 -9.13 9.66
N ILE A 103 -3.78 -7.88 9.22
CA ILE A 103 -3.80 -6.69 10.06
C ILE A 103 -5.05 -5.88 9.72
N GLY A 104 -5.86 -5.57 10.72
CA GLY A 104 -7.04 -4.70 10.63
C GLY A 104 -6.69 -3.28 11.07
N PHE A 105 -7.07 -2.28 10.29
CA PHE A 105 -6.95 -0.86 10.63
C PHE A 105 -8.32 -0.30 10.92
N LEU A 106 -8.61 -0.03 12.18
CA LEU A 106 -9.90 0.46 12.65
C LEU A 106 -9.91 1.98 12.77
N ASN A 107 -10.74 2.64 11.97
CA ASN A 107 -10.90 4.09 11.97
C ASN A 107 -9.61 4.88 11.67
N LEU A 108 -8.67 4.26 10.94
CA LEU A 108 -7.53 4.96 10.36
C LEU A 108 -7.80 5.36 8.92
N ASN A 109 -7.29 6.53 8.53
CA ASN A 109 -7.35 7.02 7.17
C ASN A 109 -6.27 6.38 6.30
N ASP A 110 -6.47 6.34 4.99
CA ASP A 110 -5.52 5.72 4.05
C ASP A 110 -4.11 6.33 4.14
N ASN A 111 -4.00 7.63 4.40
CA ASN A 111 -2.73 8.34 4.58
C ASN A 111 -1.98 7.94 5.86
N GLU A 112 -2.69 7.54 6.92
CA GLU A 112 -2.12 7.05 8.17
C GLU A 112 -1.64 5.61 8.01
N ILE A 113 -2.31 4.82 7.17
CA ILE A 113 -1.95 3.41 6.94
C ILE A 113 -0.68 3.29 6.07
N ILE A 114 -0.44 4.20 5.12
CA ILE A 114 0.71 4.13 4.20
C ILE A 114 2.06 3.99 4.94
N PRO A 115 2.43 4.86 5.90
CA PRO A 115 3.69 4.74 6.62
C PRO A 115 3.84 3.41 7.36
N TRP A 116 2.75 2.86 7.88
CA TRP A 116 2.77 1.55 8.53
C TRP A 116 3.15 0.44 7.55
N LYS A 117 2.64 0.46 6.31
CA LYS A 117 2.98 -0.54 5.29
C LYS A 117 4.44 -0.48 4.89
N GLU A 118 5.04 0.71 4.90
CA GLU A 118 6.46 0.90 4.57
C GLU A 118 7.38 0.41 5.68
N ILE A 119 7.02 0.66 6.95
CA ILE A 119 7.85 0.30 8.10
C ILE A 119 7.74 -1.20 8.40
N ILE A 120 6.51 -1.74 8.36
CA ILE A 120 6.28 -3.18 8.52
C ILE A 120 6.35 -3.81 7.12
N ASN A 121 7.58 -4.12 6.68
CA ASN A 121 7.92 -4.91 5.50
C ASN A 121 7.39 -6.36 5.60
N SER A 122 6.07 -6.51 5.60
CA SER A 122 5.41 -7.80 5.73
C SER A 122 4.46 -8.05 4.57
N ASP A 123 4.46 -9.28 4.06
CA ASP A 123 3.46 -9.81 3.12
C ASP A 123 2.07 -9.97 3.77
N SER A 124 1.75 -9.14 4.76
CA SER A 124 0.50 -9.20 5.51
C SER A 124 -0.63 -8.54 4.72
N GLN A 125 -1.80 -9.17 4.78
CA GLN A 125 -3.02 -8.65 4.21
C GLN A 125 -3.60 -7.56 5.12
N HIS A 126 -3.77 -6.37 4.56
CA HIS A 126 -4.28 -5.20 5.27
C HIS A 126 -5.77 -5.01 5.01
N ILE A 127 -6.55 -4.96 6.08
CA ILE A 127 -8.01 -4.82 6.02
C ILE A 127 -8.36 -3.47 6.64
N ALA A 128 -9.01 -2.60 5.87
CA ALA A 128 -9.57 -1.38 6.41
C ALA A 128 -10.89 -1.74 7.10
N LEU A 129 -11.04 -1.32 8.35
CA LEU A 129 -12.22 -1.52 9.19
C LEU A 129 -12.77 -0.14 9.56
N HIS A 130 -14.08 0.00 9.45
CA HIS A 130 -14.78 1.19 9.90
C HIS A 130 -15.77 0.82 10.99
N LEU A 131 -15.81 1.63 12.04
CA LEU A 131 -16.81 1.57 13.08
C LEU A 131 -17.46 2.93 13.18
N ASP A 132 -18.76 2.96 12.93
CA ASP A 132 -19.57 4.17 13.03
C ASP A 132 -19.62 4.70 14.47
N HIS A 133 -19.96 5.98 14.62
CA HIS A 133 -20.23 6.54 15.93
C HIS A 133 -21.47 5.91 16.57
N ALA A 134 -21.46 5.82 17.90
CA ALA A 134 -22.66 5.51 18.66
C ALA A 134 -23.77 6.52 18.33
N ALA A 135 -25.03 6.08 18.39
CA ALA A 135 -26.17 6.95 18.15
C ALA A 135 -26.16 8.13 19.13
N SER A 136 -26.53 9.33 18.67
CA SER A 136 -26.44 10.56 19.46
C SER A 136 -27.36 10.60 20.69
N ASN A 137 -28.34 9.70 20.74
CA ASN A 137 -29.24 9.53 21.87
C ASN A 137 -28.72 8.54 22.94
N ILE A 138 -27.56 7.92 22.73
CA ILE A 138 -26.90 7.07 23.72
C ILE A 138 -26.18 7.98 24.71
N THR A 139 -26.51 7.82 26.00
CA THR A 139 -25.92 8.59 27.09
C THR A 139 -25.01 7.71 27.95
N TRP A 140 -24.18 8.32 28.81
CA TRP A 140 -23.33 7.59 29.74
C TRP A 140 -24.16 6.70 30.68
N GLU A 141 -25.32 7.17 31.12
CA GLU A 141 -26.24 6.42 31.97
C GLU A 141 -26.84 5.20 31.25
N SER A 142 -26.98 5.24 29.93
CA SER A 142 -27.43 4.09 29.14
C SER A 142 -26.33 3.03 28.92
N LEU A 143 -25.07 3.46 28.89
CA LEU A 143 -23.91 2.56 28.73
C LEU A 143 -23.44 1.99 30.09
N TYR A 144 -23.56 2.79 31.14
CA TYR A 144 -23.14 2.49 32.51
C TYR A 144 -24.30 2.86 33.45
N PRO A 145 -25.38 2.08 33.43
CA PRO A 145 -26.48 2.25 34.37
C PRO A 145 -26.01 1.98 35.81
N GLU A 146 -26.83 2.31 36.79
CA GLU A 146 -26.57 1.86 38.17
C GLU A 146 -26.64 0.33 38.22
N TRP A 147 -25.56 -0.30 38.68
CA TRP A 147 -25.45 -1.76 38.74
C TRP A 147 -25.83 -2.32 40.12
N ILE A 148 -25.81 -1.47 41.14
CA ILE A 148 -26.13 -1.82 42.52
C ILE A 148 -27.32 -0.95 42.91
N ASP A 149 -28.48 -1.59 42.88
CA ASP A 149 -29.75 -0.97 43.26
C ASP A 149 -29.97 -1.18 44.75
N GLU A 150 -29.29 -0.40 45.59
CA GLU A 150 -29.37 -0.53 47.06
C GLU A 150 -30.78 -0.26 47.60
N GLU A 151 -31.60 0.49 46.86
CA GLU A 151 -32.97 0.85 47.23
C GLU A 151 -34.04 0.01 46.49
N GLU A 152 -33.64 -0.92 45.62
CA GLU A 152 -34.53 -1.76 44.79
C GLU A 152 -35.57 -0.97 43.95
N GLU A 153 -35.27 0.30 43.61
CA GLU A 153 -36.19 1.19 42.90
C GLU A 153 -35.94 1.22 41.39
N SER A 154 -34.78 0.73 40.95
CA SER A 154 -34.34 0.83 39.55
C SER A 154 -34.91 -0.29 38.69
N LYS A 155 -35.17 0.03 37.42
CA LYS A 155 -35.55 -0.98 36.43
C LYS A 155 -34.30 -1.61 35.83
N VAL A 156 -34.36 -2.90 35.54
CA VAL A 156 -33.28 -3.61 34.83
C VAL A 156 -32.92 -2.85 33.55
N PRO A 157 -31.69 -2.34 33.42
CA PRO A 157 -31.31 -1.54 32.28
C PRO A 157 -31.23 -2.40 31.01
N ILE A 158 -31.57 -1.80 29.88
CA ILE A 158 -31.50 -2.43 28.56
C ILE A 158 -30.23 -1.95 27.87
N CYS A 159 -29.41 -2.89 27.40
CA CYS A 159 -28.20 -2.57 26.64
C CYS A 159 -28.59 -1.87 25.32
N PRO A 160 -28.13 -0.64 25.08
CA PRO A 160 -28.42 0.05 23.83
C PRO A 160 -27.72 -0.65 22.65
N SER A 161 -28.32 -0.56 21.46
CA SER A 161 -27.69 -1.08 20.24
C SER A 161 -26.49 -0.22 19.88
N LEU A 162 -25.31 -0.84 19.85
CA LEU A 162 -24.08 -0.20 19.38
C LEU A 162 -23.79 -0.59 17.92
N PRO A 163 -23.10 0.29 17.16
CA PRO A 163 -22.68 -0.03 15.80
C PRO A 163 -21.72 -1.22 15.81
N TRP A 164 -21.80 -2.03 14.76
CA TRP A 164 -20.95 -3.20 14.57
C TRP A 164 -20.06 -2.99 13.34
N ILE A 165 -18.82 -3.46 13.43
CA ILE A 165 -17.90 -3.45 12.30
C ILE A 165 -18.45 -4.35 11.20
N GLN A 166 -18.71 -3.77 10.04
CA GLN A 166 -19.24 -4.50 8.89
C GLN A 166 -18.08 -5.10 8.08
N VAL A 167 -17.82 -6.40 8.26
CA VAL A 167 -16.79 -7.11 7.48
C VAL A 167 -17.38 -8.33 6.78
N LEU A 168 -17.22 -8.38 5.46
CA LEU A 168 -17.63 -9.55 4.67
C LEU A 168 -16.79 -10.77 5.02
N GLY A 169 -17.46 -11.91 5.19
CA GLY A 169 -16.79 -13.20 5.33
C GLY A 169 -16.05 -13.41 6.65
N LYS A 170 -16.25 -12.54 7.65
CA LYS A 170 -15.67 -12.63 9.01
C LYS A 170 -14.19 -13.08 8.98
N PRO A 171 -13.31 -12.32 8.34
CA PRO A 171 -11.92 -12.71 8.23
C PRO A 171 -11.31 -12.78 9.63
N ARG A 172 -10.54 -13.84 9.90
CA ARG A 172 -9.64 -13.86 11.06
C ARG A 172 -8.64 -12.72 10.91
N ILE A 173 -8.53 -11.88 11.94
CA ILE A 173 -7.59 -10.77 12.04
C ILE A 173 -6.65 -11.08 13.20
N ASP A 174 -5.34 -10.99 12.96
CA ASP A 174 -4.31 -11.36 13.94
C ASP A 174 -3.83 -10.15 14.74
N LEU A 175 -3.90 -8.95 14.14
CA LEU A 175 -3.53 -7.68 14.76
C LEU A 175 -4.53 -6.59 14.38
N VAL A 176 -5.01 -5.81 15.35
CA VAL A 176 -5.85 -4.63 15.10
C VAL A 176 -5.09 -3.39 15.55
N VAL A 177 -5.00 -2.41 14.67
CA VAL A 177 -4.50 -1.06 14.94
C VAL A 177 -5.72 -0.14 14.95
N ALA A 178 -5.89 0.67 16.00
CA ALA A 178 -7.03 1.57 16.16
C ALA A 178 -6.56 2.98 16.55
N LYS A 179 -7.33 3.99 16.14
CA LYS A 179 -7.17 5.41 16.48
C LYS A 179 -8.50 6.02 16.90
#